data_AF-A0A077ATN0-F1
#
_entry.id   AF-A0A077ATN0-F1
#
_cell.length_a   1.000
_cell.length_b   1.000
_cell.length_c   1.000
_cell.angle_alpha   90.00
_cell.angle_beta   90.00
_cell.angle_gamma   90.00
#
_symmetry.space_group_name_H-M   'P 1'
#
loop_
_entity.id
_entity.type
_entity.pdbx_description
1 polymer ?
#
loop_
_entity_poly.entity_id
_entity_poly.type
_entity_poly.pdbx_seq_one_letter_code
_entity_poly.pdbx_strand_id
1 'polypeptide(L)'
;MPKRIRSFEILGRLVDMDLDQLRLKLSELQNRRDSLDEKIAKLRENERLESAVAAQYPVESFTMPAFGAYMRLSLDRLQHEIKELDLQISDCLEDVRYHFQESKKMELVKNKEIMQESKKQKQQEQLFYDQIAESRHHRPK
;
A
#
# COMPACT_ATOMS: atom_id res chain seq x y z
N MET A 1 -16.16 -2.33 -28.14
CA MET A 1 -15.94 -3.19 -26.95
C MET A 1 -17.25 -3.36 -26.19
N PRO A 2 -17.52 -4.55 -25.62
CA PRO A 2 -18.71 -4.81 -24.81
C PRO A 2 -18.80 -3.86 -23.62
N LYS A 3 -20.01 -3.40 -23.28
CA LYS A 3 -20.26 -2.49 -22.13
C LYS A 3 -19.65 -3.02 -20.83
N ARG A 4 -19.68 -4.35 -20.61
CA ARG A 4 -19.11 -5.01 -19.43
C ARG A 4 -17.59 -4.83 -19.30
N ILE A 5 -16.83 -4.98 -20.39
CA ILE A 5 -15.36 -4.85 -20.35
C ILE A 5 -14.96 -3.43 -19.96
N ARG A 6 -15.70 -2.43 -20.47
CA ARG A 6 -15.49 -1.02 -20.10
C ARG A 6 -15.84 -0.74 -18.63
N SER A 7 -16.88 -1.38 -18.10
CA SER A 7 -17.21 -1.27 -16.67
C SER A 7 -16.11 -1.85 -15.77
N PHE A 8 -15.52 -2.99 -16.13
CA PHE A 8 -14.39 -3.57 -15.40
C PHE A 8 -13.14 -2.68 -15.45
N GLU A 9 -12.91 -1.95 -16.54
CA GLU A 9 -11.79 -1.01 -16.63
C GLU A 9 -11.96 0.20 -15.71
N ILE A 10 -13.17 0.76 -15.63
CA ILE A 10 -13.46 1.88 -14.74
C ILE A 10 -13.29 1.45 -13.29
N LEU A 11 -13.83 0.27 -12.94
CA LEU A 11 -13.69 -0.28 -11.59
C LEU A 11 -12.23 -0.62 -11.25
N GLY A 12 -11.47 -1.19 -12.19
CA GLY A 12 -10.05 -1.47 -11.99
C GLY A 12 -9.26 -0.20 -11.67
N ARG A 13 -9.49 0.87 -12.43
CA ARG A 13 -8.85 2.17 -12.16
C ARG A 13 -9.21 2.75 -10.80
N LEU A 14 -10.45 2.57 -10.36
CA LEU A 14 -10.89 3.03 -9.05
C LEU A 14 -10.12 2.28 -7.95
N VAL A 15 -10.04 0.96 -8.04
CA VAL A 15 -9.30 0.13 -7.07
C VAL A 15 -7.80 0.45 -7.07
N ASP A 16 -7.22 0.70 -8.25
CA ASP A 16 -5.81 1.10 -8.36
C ASP A 16 -5.56 2.45 -7.68
N MET A 17 -6.48 3.41 -7.85
CA MET A 17 -6.41 4.70 -7.16
C MET A 17 -6.51 4.54 -5.65
N ASP A 18 -7.41 3.69 -5.15
CA ASP A 18 -7.54 3.40 -3.72
C ASP A 18 -6.27 2.74 -3.17
N LEU A 19 -5.65 1.83 -3.93
CA LEU A 19 -4.36 1.21 -3.57
C LEU A 19 -3.23 2.24 -3.48
N ASP A 20 -3.17 3.18 -4.42
CA ASP A 20 -2.17 4.24 -4.40
C ASP A 20 -2.36 5.18 -3.21
N GLN A 21 -3.61 5.50 -2.87
CA GLN A 21 -3.91 6.28 -1.65
C GLN A 21 -3.47 5.54 -0.37
N LEU A 22 -3.73 4.23 -0.28
CA LEU A 22 -3.31 3.43 0.87
C LEU A 22 -1.78 3.33 0.95
N ARG A 23 -1.08 3.22 -0.18
CA ARG A 23 0.40 3.23 -0.22
C ARG A 23 0.98 4.57 0.22
N LEU A 24 0.38 5.67 -0.19
CA LEU A 24 0.78 7.01 0.28
C LEU A 24 0.60 7.12 1.80
N LYS A 25 -0.56 6.73 2.32
CA LYS A 25 -0.83 6.71 3.75
C LYS A 25 0.16 5.83 4.52
N LEU A 26 0.48 4.65 4.01
CA LEU A 26 1.48 3.76 4.60
C LEU A 26 2.86 4.43 4.65
N SER A 27 3.28 5.11 3.58
CA SER A 27 4.55 5.84 3.55
C SER A 27 4.56 6.98 4.55
N GLU A 28 3.47 7.74 4.68
CA GLU A 28 3.35 8.80 5.68
C GLU A 28 3.49 8.27 7.12
N LEU A 29 2.84 7.14 7.43
CA LEU A 29 2.95 6.49 8.73
C LEU A 29 4.38 5.99 9.01
N GLN A 30 5.03 5.38 8.02
CA GLN A 30 6.42 4.94 8.13
C GLN A 30 7.38 6.12 8.34
N ASN A 31 7.25 7.19 7.56
CA ASN A 31 8.07 8.39 7.73
C ASN A 31 7.87 9.01 9.12
N ARG A 32 6.64 9.01 9.65
CA ARG A 32 6.37 9.49 11.00
C ARG A 32 7.05 8.62 12.05
N ARG A 33 6.98 7.30 11.93
CA ARG A 33 7.67 6.35 12.81
C ARG A 33 9.18 6.61 12.81
N ASP A 34 9.79 6.69 11.62
CA ASP A 34 11.23 6.94 11.48
C ASP A 34 11.64 8.27 12.13
N SER A 35 10.80 9.30 12.03
CA SER A 35 11.03 10.59 12.69
C SER A 35 10.99 10.50 14.23
N LEU A 36 10.19 9.60 14.80
CA LEU A 36 10.14 9.36 16.24
C LEU A 36 11.36 8.55 16.70
N ASP A 37 11.79 7.57 15.91
CA ASP A 37 13.03 6.82 16.17
C ASP A 37 14.25 7.76 16.16
N GLU A 38 14.31 8.70 15.22
CA GLU A 38 15.36 9.72 15.19
C GLU A 38 15.33 10.62 16.44
N LYS A 39 14.14 11.00 16.91
CA LYS A 39 13.99 11.77 18.17
C LYS A 39 14.47 10.97 19.38
N ILE A 40 14.16 9.66 19.44
CA ILE A 40 14.66 8.78 20.50
C ILE A 40 16.19 8.70 20.46
N ALA A 41 16.77 8.55 19.27
CA ALA A 41 18.23 8.51 19.11
C ALA A 41 18.89 9.81 19.60
N LYS A 42 18.33 10.97 19.22
CA LYS A 42 18.80 12.29 19.70
C LYS A 42 18.67 12.45 21.21
N LEU A 43 17.55 12.01 21.79
CA LEU A 43 17.34 12.05 23.24
C LEU A 43 18.37 11.19 23.98
N ARG A 44 18.66 9.98 23.50
CA ARG A 44 19.69 9.11 24.08
C ARG A 44 21.10 9.69 23.98
N GLU A 45 21.41 10.35 22.86
CA GLU A 45 22.69 11.03 22.74
C GLU A 45 22.80 12.22 23.70
N ASN A 46 21.74 13.01 23.85
CA ASN A 46 21.70 14.09 24.84
C ASN A 46 21.87 13.56 26.26
N GLU A 47 21.23 12.44 26.62
CA GLU A 47 21.43 11.79 27.92
C GLU A 47 22.89 11.41 28.16
N ARG A 48 23.56 10.87 27.14
CA ARG A 48 24.98 10.50 27.20
C ARG A 48 25.87 11.73 27.42
N LEU A 49 25.57 12.84 26.75
CA LEU A 49 26.31 14.09 26.89
C LEU A 49 26.13 14.69 28.29
N GLU A 50 24.89 14.82 28.76
CA GLU A 50 24.56 15.35 30.09
C GLU A 50 25.18 14.50 31.21
N SER A 51 25.17 13.17 31.06
CA SER A 51 25.86 12.28 32.00
C SER A 51 27.38 12.47 32.02
N ALA A 52 28.00 12.80 30.88
CA ALA A 52 29.43 13.06 30.82
C ALA A 52 29.79 14.41 31.46
N VAL A 53 28.93 15.43 31.31
CA VAL A 53 29.10 16.74 31.93
C VAL A 53 28.94 16.66 33.45
N ALA A 54 27.89 16.00 33.94
CA ALA A 54 27.67 15.84 35.38
C ALA A 54 28.78 15.04 36.08
N ALA A 55 29.49 14.16 35.36
CA ALA A 55 30.67 13.47 35.88
C ALA A 55 31.88 14.40 36.05
N GLN A 56 31.95 15.47 35.26
CA GLN A 56 33.03 16.47 35.32
C GLN A 56 32.73 17.62 36.28
N TYR A 57 31.44 17.94 36.50
CA TYR A 57 30.99 19.08 37.32
C TYR A 57 30.02 18.63 38.44
N PRO A 58 30.51 18.46 39.69
CA PRO A 58 29.70 17.95 40.80
C PRO A 58 28.46 18.79 41.15
N VAL A 59 28.49 20.09 40.87
CA VAL A 59 27.37 21.01 41.13
C VAL A 59 26.19 20.71 40.19
N GLU A 60 26.46 20.30 38.96
CA GLU A 60 25.42 19.93 37.98
C GLU A 60 24.85 18.52 38.25
N SER A 61 25.55 17.70 39.03
CA SER A 61 25.06 16.38 39.45
C SER A 61 23.76 16.44 40.25
N PHE A 62 23.46 17.58 40.90
CA PHE A 62 22.24 17.75 41.70
C PHE A 62 20.95 17.71 40.86
N THR A 63 20.99 18.17 39.60
CA THR A 63 19.82 18.20 38.71
C THR A 63 19.64 16.91 37.91
N MET A 64 20.65 16.03 37.89
CA MET A 64 20.64 14.77 37.13
C MET A 64 19.47 13.83 37.44
N PRO A 65 19.03 13.64 38.70
CA PRO A 65 17.87 12.79 38.97
C PRO A 65 16.58 13.30 38.32
N ALA A 66 16.38 14.63 38.29
CA ALA A 66 15.23 15.26 37.67
C ALA A 66 15.29 15.15 36.14
N PHE A 67 16.48 15.37 35.56
CA PHE A 67 16.73 15.17 34.14
C PHE A 67 16.47 13.72 33.71
N GLY A 68 17.01 12.73 34.44
CA GLY A 68 16.78 11.30 34.17
C GLY A 68 15.30 10.89 34.30
N ALA A 69 14.56 11.47 35.24
CA ALA A 69 13.11 11.27 35.32
C ALA A 69 12.36 11.83 34.09
N TYR A 70 12.72 13.04 33.65
CA TYR A 70 12.16 13.66 32.45
C TYR A 70 12.48 12.85 31.18
N MET A 71 13.72 12.37 31.05
CA MET A 71 14.15 11.57 29.91
C MET A 71 13.39 10.24 29.82
N ARG A 72 13.25 9.52 30.93
CA ARG A 72 12.45 8.27 30.97
C ARG A 72 11.01 8.51 30.57
N LEU A 73 10.37 9.54 31.14
CA LEU A 73 8.98 9.88 30.79
C LEU A 73 8.84 10.24 29.30
N SER A 74 9.81 10.95 28.75
CA SER A 74 9.82 11.33 27.32
C SER A 74 10.00 10.11 26.42
N LEU A 75 10.91 9.19 26.78
CA LEU A 75 11.12 7.94 26.06
C LEU A 75 9.89 7.03 26.12
N ASP A 76 9.27 6.88 27.28
CA ASP A 76 8.05 6.06 27.44
C ASP A 76 6.91 6.59 26.57
N ARG A 77 6.74 7.93 26.50
CA ARG A 77 5.75 8.57 25.62
C ARG A 77 6.02 8.30 24.14
N LEU A 78 7.27 8.49 23.70
CA LEU A 78 7.65 8.25 22.30
C LEU A 78 7.50 6.78 21.92
N GLN A 79 7.87 5.86 22.82
CA GLN A 79 7.68 4.43 22.60
C GLN A 79 6.21 4.04 22.54
N HIS A 80 5.35 4.68 23.33
CA HIS A 80 3.91 4.47 23.25
C HIS A 80 3.36 4.95 21.89
N GLU A 81 3.75 6.14 21.45
CA GLU A 81 3.35 6.67 20.13
C GLU A 81 3.85 5.78 18.97
N ILE A 82 5.08 5.25 19.05
CA ILE A 82 5.59 4.29 18.06
C ILE A 82 4.75 3.01 18.05
N LYS A 83 4.37 2.48 19.22
CA LYS A 83 3.51 1.28 19.28
C LYS A 83 2.15 1.53 18.64
N GLU A 84 1.55 2.70 18.87
CA GLU A 84 0.29 3.08 18.22
C GLU A 84 0.44 3.22 16.71
N LEU A 85 1.55 3.79 16.23
CA LEU A 85 1.86 3.86 14.80
C LEU A 85 2.10 2.47 14.19
N ASP A 86 2.80 1.58 14.90
CA ASP A 86 3.05 0.21 14.43
C ASP A 86 1.74 -0.56 14.24
N LEU A 87 0.76 -0.37 15.13
CA LEU A 87 -0.58 -0.91 14.96
C LEU A 87 -1.28 -0.31 13.72
N GLN A 88 -1.24 1.01 13.55
CA GLN A 88 -1.83 1.67 12.37
C GLN A 88 -1.17 1.23 11.06
N ILE A 89 0.15 1.02 11.06
CA ILE A 89 0.91 0.50 9.91
C ILE A 89 0.46 -0.92 9.61
N SER A 90 0.33 -1.77 10.63
CA SER A 90 -0.14 -3.15 10.48
C SER A 90 -1.56 -3.18 9.88
N ASP A 91 -2.48 -2.39 10.41
CA ASP A 91 -3.84 -2.30 9.90
C ASP A 91 -3.86 -1.79 8.45
N CYS A 92 -3.06 -0.76 8.14
CA CYS A 92 -2.96 -0.24 6.78
C CYS A 92 -2.39 -1.27 5.79
N LEU A 93 -1.45 -2.12 6.23
CA LEU A 93 -0.90 -3.21 5.41
C LEU A 93 -1.95 -4.29 5.11
N GLU A 94 -2.80 -4.61 6.09
CA GLU A 94 -3.93 -5.52 5.92
C GLU A 94 -4.92 -4.98 4.88
N ASP A 95 -5.25 -3.68 4.95
CA ASP A 95 -6.11 -3.01 3.97
C ASP A 95 -5.47 -3.04 2.57
N VAL A 96 -4.18 -2.69 2.44
CA VAL A 96 -3.46 -2.78 1.15
C VAL A 96 -3.53 -4.19 0.59
N ARG A 97 -3.33 -5.21 1.43
CA ARG A 97 -3.40 -6.62 1.00
C ARG A 97 -4.78 -6.98 0.50
N TYR A 98 -5.82 -6.57 1.22
CA TYR A 98 -7.22 -6.81 0.84
C TYR A 98 -7.56 -6.17 -0.51
N HIS A 99 -7.26 -4.87 -0.67
CA HIS A 99 -7.52 -4.16 -1.92
C HIS A 99 -6.71 -4.73 -3.10
N PHE A 100 -5.49 -5.19 -2.86
CA PHE A 100 -4.68 -5.83 -3.90
C PHE A 100 -5.29 -7.16 -4.37
N GLN A 101 -5.80 -7.97 -3.44
CA GLN A 101 -6.50 -9.22 -3.78
C GLN A 101 -7.77 -8.96 -4.59
N GLU A 102 -8.57 -7.97 -4.21
CA GLU A 102 -9.75 -7.59 -4.98
C GLU A 102 -9.40 -7.06 -6.38
N SER A 103 -8.36 -6.22 -6.50
CA SER A 103 -7.85 -5.78 -7.82
C SER A 103 -7.49 -6.98 -8.71
N LYS A 104 -6.75 -7.96 -8.17
CA LYS A 104 -6.36 -9.17 -8.92
C LYS A 104 -7.55 -10.02 -9.34
N LYS A 105 -8.54 -10.17 -8.47
CA LYS A 105 -9.78 -10.88 -8.78
C LYS A 105 -10.54 -10.19 -9.92
N MET A 106 -10.63 -8.86 -9.91
CA MET A 106 -11.27 -8.11 -10.99
C MET A 106 -10.51 -8.27 -12.32
N GLU A 107 -9.19 -8.23 -12.28
CA GLU A 107 -8.33 -8.46 -13.45
C GLU A 107 -8.58 -9.85 -14.07
N LEU A 108 -8.65 -10.89 -13.24
CA LEU A 108 -8.95 -12.26 -13.69
C LEU A 108 -10.33 -12.37 -14.36
N VAL A 109 -11.35 -11.76 -13.76
CA VAL A 109 -12.71 -11.76 -14.33
C VAL A 109 -12.74 -11.00 -15.66
N LYS A 110 -12.07 -9.85 -15.75
CA LYS A 110 -11.94 -9.07 -16.99
C LYS A 110 -11.28 -9.90 -18.09
N ASN A 111 -10.17 -10.57 -17.78
CA ASN A 111 -9.44 -11.39 -18.75
C ASN A 111 -10.28 -12.56 -19.26
N LYS A 112 -11.06 -13.19 -18.38
CA LYS A 112 -12.00 -14.25 -18.78
C LYS A 112 -13.08 -13.74 -19.73
N GLU A 113 -13.65 -12.55 -19.46
CA GLU A 113 -14.66 -11.94 -20.34
C GLU A 113 -14.06 -11.57 -21.71
N ILE A 114 -12.84 -11.03 -21.75
CA ILE A 114 -12.11 -10.73 -22.99
C ILE A 114 -11.88 -12.01 -23.81
N MET A 115 -11.43 -13.09 -23.17
CA MET A 115 -11.22 -14.36 -23.86
C MET A 115 -12.52 -14.93 -24.43
N GLN A 116 -13.63 -14.86 -23.68
CA GLN A 116 -14.93 -15.31 -24.14
C GLN A 116 -15.43 -14.49 -25.33
N GLU A 117 -15.27 -13.16 -25.28
CA GLU A 117 -15.65 -12.27 -26.37
C GLU A 117 -14.81 -12.55 -27.63
N SER A 118 -13.49 -12.71 -27.49
CA SER A 118 -12.61 -13.06 -28.60
C SER A 118 -12.99 -14.41 -29.22
N LYS A 119 -13.34 -15.41 -28.40
CA LYS A 119 -13.80 -16.71 -28.89
C LYS A 119 -15.11 -16.59 -29.68
N LYS A 120 -16.07 -15.80 -29.20
CA LYS A 120 -17.33 -15.55 -29.90
C LYS A 120 -17.11 -14.85 -31.24
N GLN A 121 -16.24 -13.84 -31.28
CA GLN A 121 -15.88 -13.14 -32.51
C GLN A 121 -15.25 -14.09 -33.54
N LYS A 122 -14.27 -14.90 -33.13
CA LYS A 122 -13.66 -15.92 -34.01
C LYS A 122 -14.67 -16.94 -34.54
N GLN A 123 -15.60 -17.38 -33.69
CA GLN A 123 -16.67 -18.29 -34.12
C GLN A 123 -17.62 -17.64 -35.13
N GLN A 124 -17.99 -16.37 -34.93
CA GLN A 124 -18.84 -15.64 -35.88
C GLN A 124 -18.12 -15.41 -37.22
N GLU A 125 -16.84 -15.04 -37.18
CA GLU A 125 -16.00 -14.89 -38.38
C GLU A 125 -15.90 -16.21 -39.15
N GLN A 126 -15.67 -17.33 -38.47
CA GLN A 126 -15.60 -18.65 -39.10
C GLN A 126 -16.93 -19.02 -39.78
N LEU A 127 -18.06 -18.88 -39.07
CA LEU A 127 -19.39 -19.13 -39.65
C LEU A 127 -19.65 -18.25 -40.87
N PHE A 128 -19.19 -17.00 -40.85
CA PHE A 128 -19.31 -16.08 -41.99
C PHE A 128 -18.46 -16.54 -43.19
N TYR A 129 -17.22 -16.99 -42.96
CA TYR A 129 -16.38 -17.55 -44.04
C TYR A 129 -16.97 -18.83 -44.62
N ASP A 130 -17.54 -19.70 -43.79
CA ASP A 130 -18.20 -20.93 -44.23
C ASP A 130 -19.42 -20.60 -45.12
N GLN A 131 -20.25 -19.62 -44.75
CA GLN A 131 -21.37 -19.14 -45.57
C GLN A 131 -20.92 -18.56 -46.92
N ILE A 132 -19.81 -17.81 -46.95
CA ILE A 132 -19.22 -17.30 -48.20
C ILE A 132 -18.70 -18.46 -49.07
N ALA A 133 -18.05 -19.45 -48.46
CA ALA A 133 -17.55 -20.61 -49.19
C ALA A 133 -18.70 -21.40 -49.82
N GLU A 134 -19.77 -21.67 -49.08
CA GLU A 134 -20.97 -22.36 -49.57
C GLU A 134 -21.64 -21.60 -50.72
N SER A 135 -21.85 -20.30 -50.56
CA SER A 135 -22.48 -19.45 -51.59
C SER A 135 -21.63 -19.33 -52.87
N ARG A 136 -20.30 -19.37 -52.78
CA ARG A 136 -19.41 -19.44 -53.94
C ARG A 136 -19.43 -20.82 -54.61
N HIS A 137 -19.52 -21.88 -53.83
CA HIS A 137 -19.56 -23.25 -54.34
C HIS A 137 -20.89 -23.59 -55.04
N HIS A 138 -21.99 -22.93 -54.65
CA HIS A 138 -23.32 -23.12 -55.24
C HIS A 138 -23.64 -22.16 -56.40
N ARG A 139 -22.71 -21.30 -56.83
CA ARG A 139 -22.91 -20.49 -58.03
C ARG A 139 -22.74 -21.36 -59.29
N PRO A 140 -23.80 -21.63 -60.07
CA PRO A 140 -23.62 -22.24 -61.39
C PRO A 140 -22.85 -21.27 -62.28
N LYS A 141 -21.94 -21.82 -63.10
CA LYS A 141 -21.25 -21.07 -64.17
C LYS A 141 -22.25 -20.52 -65.18
#